data_AF-A0A830HAA0-F1
#
_entry.id   AF-A0A830HAA0-F1
#
_cell.length_a   1.000
_cell.length_b   1.000
_cell.length_c   1.000
_cell.angle_alpha   90.00
_cell.angle_beta   90.00
_cell.angle_gamma   90.00
#
_symmetry.space_group_name_H-M   'P 1'
#
loop_
_entity.id
_entity.type
_entity.pdbx_description
1 polymer ?
#
loop_
_entity_poly.entity_id
_entity_poly.type
_entity_poly.pdbx_seq_one_letter_code
_entity_poly.pdbx_strand_id
1 'polypeptide(L)'
;MAVMALSKHSSCVVHFVCTAQAAQSPPVWVYRRDNLTQPLQLALSTAGAALARRGPPILYRIEGGGDELWLRASGVQTRSATDAYELLEALVLELAKAEGVYARIVLYAPKSNPQSTNAAITYCAGSARALIAASTEDSATMEALRRAGVTEVKADVSDSTAWDVVKTLGDSAFAWRLAAFQPPEKAPDLAEYAVAAGAPVLEFNSGETAGGAGAALSVARLAVQAAKMGEAGICAALGWSGDEPMYVSQMSVAGCAVHASDWAHSLVALSNMPADGRIPPEPEPEPKSDAIKGKHTVAFLTSDGDNVQWLENAFATNEDWWAAPERGSVPIGWTVSPALSALVPIAAEYLRKTATVNDSFVAAPSGVGYNYLEMMPPAARRAHAAATRKLWGPHRVVNVIGLPGLQEPELDVLQDYAKESMCSGFVWYTFGEGYAGWVGPTWLEDGTPVVGAKVSLWGNGSKPPMVGVDGLVHYFVNDTHLPVDPEDPRSYSVVPVGVWSNTVADIVRATKRLEESGKVRVVHVSEILERLRELGRTRQARRMPKSN
;
A
#
# COMPACT_ATOMS: atom_id res chain seq x y z
N MET A 1 30.33 27.12 24.16
CA MET A 1 29.01 26.91 24.79
C MET A 1 27.93 27.25 23.78
N ALA A 2 26.82 26.50 23.78
CA ALA A 2 25.64 26.57 22.91
C ALA A 2 25.64 25.62 21.69
N VAL A 3 25.30 24.36 22.00
CA VAL A 3 24.71 23.34 21.13
C VAL A 3 23.29 23.79 20.77
N MET A 4 22.95 23.88 19.50
CA MET A 4 21.57 24.11 19.06
C MET A 4 20.94 22.77 18.65
N ALA A 5 19.96 22.36 19.44
CA ALA A 5 19.17 21.14 19.28
C ALA A 5 18.24 21.25 18.06
N LEU A 6 18.30 20.27 17.17
CA LEU A 6 17.29 20.04 16.14
C LEU A 6 16.02 19.51 16.80
N SER A 7 14.93 20.26 16.66
CA SER A 7 13.64 19.99 17.28
C SER A 7 12.97 18.75 16.69
N LYS A 8 12.65 17.81 17.58
CA LYS A 8 11.71 16.70 17.37
C LYS A 8 10.29 17.26 17.32
N HIS A 9 9.76 17.68 16.17
CA HIS A 9 8.32 17.78 15.88
C HIS A 9 8.11 18.15 14.41
N SER A 10 8.13 17.14 13.53
CA SER A 10 7.55 17.25 12.18
C SER A 10 6.85 15.94 11.84
N SER A 11 5.53 15.96 11.94
CA SER A 11 4.63 14.95 11.42
C SER A 11 4.55 15.08 9.90
N CYS A 12 5.44 14.37 9.20
CA CYS A 12 5.28 14.11 7.77
C CYS A 12 6.06 12.84 7.37
N VAL A 13 5.38 11.97 6.62
CA VAL A 13 5.95 11.13 5.56
C VAL A 13 7.03 11.94 4.86
N VAL A 14 8.18 11.34 4.48
CA VAL A 14 9.36 12.03 3.92
C VAL A 14 8.95 13.01 2.82
N HIS A 15 8.60 14.23 3.23
CA HIS A 15 8.19 15.34 2.40
C HIS A 15 9.41 16.24 2.43
N PHE A 16 10.19 16.26 1.36
CA PHE A 16 11.10 17.37 1.11
C PHE A 16 10.24 18.57 0.69
N VAL A 17 9.41 19.08 1.60
CA VAL A 17 8.77 20.39 1.38
C VAL A 17 9.83 21.43 1.66
N CYS A 18 10.60 21.72 0.60
CA CYS A 18 11.22 23.03 0.45
C CYS A 18 10.07 24.05 0.49
N THR A 19 9.95 24.75 1.62
CA THR A 19 9.16 25.96 1.70
C THR A 19 9.66 26.97 0.69
N ALA A 20 8.72 27.58 -0.03
CA ALA A 20 8.83 28.74 -0.90
C ALA A 20 9.11 28.47 -2.39
N GLN A 21 8.08 28.77 -3.19
CA GLN A 21 8.15 29.55 -4.44
C GLN A 21 8.76 28.86 -5.66
N ALA A 22 7.88 28.53 -6.63
CA ALA A 22 8.12 28.26 -8.05
C ALA A 22 9.60 28.30 -8.51
N ALA A 23 10.37 27.30 -8.10
CA ALA A 23 11.68 26.99 -8.63
C ALA A 23 11.52 25.70 -9.42
N GLN A 24 12.14 25.63 -10.60
CA GLN A 24 12.07 24.49 -11.51
C GLN A 24 12.23 23.16 -10.75
N SER A 25 11.32 22.21 -11.01
CA SER A 25 11.37 20.88 -10.41
C SER A 25 12.78 20.29 -10.55
N PRO A 26 13.30 19.64 -9.51
CA PRO A 26 14.63 19.07 -9.56
C PRO A 26 14.78 18.09 -10.72
N PRO A 27 15.92 18.06 -11.43
CA PRO A 27 16.13 17.11 -12.51
C PRO A 27 16.07 15.68 -11.96
N VAL A 28 15.26 14.84 -12.61
CA VAL A 28 15.14 13.42 -12.26
C VAL A 28 16.09 12.63 -13.14
N TRP A 29 16.99 11.86 -12.52
CA TRP A 29 17.94 11.04 -13.25
C TRP A 29 17.35 9.65 -13.44
N VAL A 30 17.28 9.21 -14.69
CA VAL A 30 16.52 8.03 -15.08
C VAL A 30 17.46 6.95 -15.61
N TYR A 31 17.22 5.71 -15.18
CA TYR A 31 17.84 4.52 -15.76
C TYR A 31 16.83 3.40 -15.95
N ARG A 32 17.11 2.50 -16.90
CA ARG A 32 16.34 1.27 -17.09
C ARG A 32 17.00 0.13 -16.32
N ARG A 33 16.20 -0.71 -15.66
CA ARG A 33 16.69 -1.91 -14.94
C ARG A 33 17.22 -2.98 -15.87
N ASP A 34 16.80 -2.98 -17.14
CA ASP A 34 17.10 -4.05 -18.10
C ASP A 34 18.58 -4.43 -18.09
N ASN A 35 18.85 -5.73 -17.87
CA ASN A 35 20.19 -6.31 -17.87
C ASN A 35 21.15 -5.80 -16.77
N LEU A 36 20.66 -5.17 -15.71
CA LEU A 36 21.50 -4.74 -14.58
C LEU A 36 21.64 -5.83 -13.51
N THR A 37 22.86 -6.03 -13.02
CA THR A 37 23.12 -6.92 -11.88
C THR A 37 22.48 -6.35 -10.60
N GLN A 38 22.05 -7.24 -9.69
CA GLN A 38 21.51 -6.82 -8.40
C GLN A 38 22.50 -5.92 -7.60
N PRO A 39 23.82 -6.20 -7.58
CA PRO A 39 24.77 -5.33 -6.89
C PRO A 39 24.89 -3.91 -7.48
N LEU A 40 24.87 -3.77 -8.81
CA LEU A 40 24.88 -2.45 -9.44
C LEU A 40 23.61 -1.66 -9.10
N GLN A 41 22.45 -2.32 -9.15
CA GLN A 41 21.18 -1.70 -8.76
C GLN A 41 21.24 -1.20 -7.30
N LEU A 42 21.83 -1.98 -6.39
CA LEU A 42 21.93 -1.58 -4.99
C LEU A 42 22.90 -0.40 -4.76
N ALA A 43 24.03 -0.38 -5.47
CA ALA A 43 24.94 0.75 -5.45
C ALA A 43 24.26 2.03 -5.94
N LEU A 44 23.49 1.94 -7.03
CA LEU A 44 22.66 3.04 -7.54
C LEU A 44 21.61 3.48 -6.51
N SER A 45 20.83 2.56 -5.94
CA SER A 45 19.78 2.89 -4.95
C SER A 45 20.36 3.56 -3.70
N THR A 46 21.48 3.06 -3.17
CA THR A 46 22.11 3.64 -1.97
C THR A 46 22.78 4.98 -2.24
N ALA A 47 23.45 5.14 -3.40
CA ALA A 47 24.01 6.43 -3.82
C ALA A 47 22.90 7.48 -4.09
N GLY A 48 21.85 7.09 -4.81
CA GLY A 48 20.69 7.93 -5.10
C GLY A 48 19.96 8.38 -3.82
N ALA A 49 19.76 7.47 -2.87
CA ALA A 49 19.15 7.80 -1.58
C ALA A 49 20.03 8.69 -0.70
N ALA A 50 21.36 8.46 -0.71
CA ALA A 50 22.30 9.36 -0.05
C ALA A 50 22.21 10.77 -0.65
N LEU A 51 22.06 10.89 -1.98
CA LEU A 51 21.93 12.18 -2.64
C LEU A 51 20.60 12.84 -2.28
N ALA A 52 19.50 12.10 -2.37
CA ALA A 52 18.15 12.59 -2.06
C ALA A 52 18.04 13.18 -0.65
N ARG A 53 18.75 12.64 0.35
CA ARG A 53 18.84 13.22 1.71
C ARG A 53 19.44 14.63 1.77
N ARG A 54 20.13 15.06 0.72
CA ARG A 54 20.89 16.33 0.62
C ARG A 54 20.29 17.29 -0.39
N GLY A 55 19.29 16.85 -1.14
CA GLY A 55 18.64 17.61 -2.20
C GLY A 55 18.75 16.90 -3.55
N PRO A 56 18.36 17.59 -4.63
CA PRO A 56 18.34 17.00 -5.96
C PRO A 56 19.72 16.88 -6.60
N PRO A 57 19.87 16.05 -7.66
CA PRO A 57 18.85 15.26 -8.38
C PRO A 57 18.34 14.03 -7.61
N ILE A 58 17.17 13.52 -8.00
CA ILE A 58 16.59 12.27 -7.45
C ILE A 58 16.67 11.18 -8.53
N LEU A 59 17.04 9.97 -8.13
CA LEU A 59 17.13 8.81 -9.00
C LEU A 59 15.74 8.20 -9.24
N TYR A 60 15.49 7.75 -10.47
CA TYR A 60 14.27 7.05 -10.86
C TYR A 60 14.63 5.84 -11.73
N ARG A 61 14.13 4.67 -11.35
CA ARG A 61 14.26 3.42 -12.08
C ARG A 61 13.03 3.19 -12.95
N ILE A 62 13.23 2.78 -14.20
CA ILE A 62 12.19 2.29 -15.10
C ILE A 62 12.36 0.78 -15.29
N GLU A 63 11.28 0.04 -15.06
CA GLU A 63 11.14 -1.38 -15.39
C GLU A 63 10.02 -1.61 -16.41
N GLY A 64 8.97 -0.78 -16.38
CA GLY A 64 7.87 -0.84 -17.34
C GLY A 64 6.54 -0.42 -16.72
N GLY A 65 5.44 -0.66 -17.43
CA GLY A 65 4.09 -0.38 -16.93
C GLY A 65 3.92 1.07 -16.45
N GLY A 66 3.54 1.23 -15.19
CA GLY A 66 3.30 2.52 -14.54
C GLY A 66 4.50 3.47 -14.54
N ASP A 67 5.73 2.98 -14.60
CA ASP A 67 6.92 3.84 -14.48
C ASP A 67 6.99 4.95 -15.52
N GLU A 68 6.78 4.57 -16.78
CA GLU A 68 6.79 5.52 -17.88
C GLU A 68 5.55 6.43 -17.84
N LEU A 69 4.45 5.95 -17.29
CA LEU A 69 3.23 6.72 -17.10
C LEU A 69 3.43 7.81 -16.05
N TRP A 70 4.01 7.49 -14.89
CA TRP A 70 4.23 8.44 -13.79
C TRP A 70 5.25 9.52 -14.13
N LEU A 71 6.36 9.13 -14.76
CA LEU A 71 7.34 10.09 -15.26
C LEU A 71 6.70 11.07 -16.25
N ARG A 72 5.91 10.57 -17.20
CA ARG A 72 5.24 11.41 -18.20
C ARG A 72 4.16 12.30 -17.58
N ALA A 73 3.37 11.75 -16.66
CA ALA A 73 2.29 12.47 -15.97
C ALA A 73 2.82 13.58 -15.04
N SER A 74 3.98 13.36 -14.41
CA SER A 74 4.61 14.36 -13.53
C SER A 74 5.17 15.58 -14.29
N GLY A 75 5.45 15.45 -15.59
CA GLY A 75 6.02 16.52 -16.41
C GLY A 75 7.42 16.96 -16.00
N VAL A 76 8.12 16.19 -15.15
CA VAL A 76 9.48 16.52 -14.71
C VAL A 76 10.48 16.42 -15.85
N GLN A 77 11.49 17.29 -15.81
CA GLN A 77 12.62 17.15 -16.72
C GLN A 77 13.48 15.96 -16.31
N THR A 78 13.70 15.06 -17.27
CA THR A 78 14.49 13.85 -17.05
C THR A 78 15.86 13.98 -17.69
N ARG A 79 16.86 13.41 -17.02
CA ARG A 79 18.18 13.13 -17.58
C ARG A 79 18.36 11.62 -17.62
N SER A 80 18.37 11.05 -18.81
CA SER A 80 18.63 9.62 -18.98
C SER A 80 20.13 9.34 -18.99
N ALA A 81 20.55 8.28 -18.31
CA ALA A 81 21.86 7.68 -18.53
C ALA A 81 21.72 6.48 -19.47
N THR A 82 22.63 6.38 -20.44
CA THR A 82 22.70 5.24 -21.36
C THR A 82 23.48 4.08 -20.75
N ASP A 83 24.39 4.35 -19.83
CA ASP A 83 25.18 3.37 -19.12
C ASP A 83 25.00 3.54 -17.60
N ALA A 84 24.72 2.44 -16.91
CA ALA A 84 24.41 2.44 -15.48
C ALA A 84 25.66 2.61 -14.60
N TYR A 85 26.86 2.25 -15.08
CA TYR A 85 28.10 2.51 -14.37
C TYR A 85 28.48 3.99 -14.48
N GLU A 86 28.34 4.60 -15.67
CA GLU A 86 28.51 6.04 -15.85
C GLU A 86 27.53 6.84 -14.98
N LEU A 87 26.29 6.35 -14.83
CA LEU A 87 25.32 6.94 -13.92
C LEU A 87 25.79 6.86 -12.47
N LEU A 88 26.29 5.71 -12.02
CA LEU A 88 26.82 5.55 -10.67
C LEU A 88 27.98 6.52 -10.42
N GLU A 89 28.91 6.63 -11.37
CA GLU A 89 30.02 7.59 -11.32
C GLU A 89 29.50 9.03 -11.21
N ALA A 90 28.50 9.41 -12.03
CA ALA A 90 27.90 10.73 -11.99
C ALA A 90 27.20 11.02 -10.65
N LEU A 91 26.47 10.05 -10.07
CA LEU A 91 25.81 10.20 -8.77
C LEU A 91 26.82 10.43 -7.65
N VAL A 92 27.93 9.70 -7.67
CA VAL A 92 29.04 9.86 -6.72
C VAL A 92 29.68 11.24 -6.84
N LEU A 93 29.88 11.72 -8.06
CA LEU A 93 30.43 13.06 -8.30
C LEU A 93 29.48 14.17 -7.83
N GLU A 94 28.17 14.02 -7.99
CA GLU A 94 27.19 14.97 -7.41
C GLU A 94 27.18 14.92 -5.89
N LEU A 95 27.27 13.72 -5.28
CA LEU A 95 27.42 13.57 -3.83
C LEU A 95 28.64 14.33 -3.29
N ALA A 96 29.77 14.25 -4.00
CA ALA A 96 31.00 14.96 -3.62
C ALA A 96 30.89 16.50 -3.69
N LYS A 97 29.93 17.04 -4.47
CA LYS A 97 29.63 18.48 -4.46
C LYS A 97 28.74 18.87 -3.28
N ALA A 98 27.80 18.00 -2.93
CA ALA A 98 26.83 18.23 -1.85
C ALA A 98 27.45 18.08 -0.44
N GLU A 99 28.51 17.26 -0.30
CA GLU A 99 29.27 17.11 0.95
C GLU A 99 30.74 17.41 0.75
N GLY A 100 31.32 18.27 1.60
CA GLY A 100 32.78 18.40 1.76
C GLY A 100 33.46 17.16 2.39
N VAL A 101 32.88 15.96 2.23
CA VAL A 101 33.31 14.66 2.76
C VAL A 101 33.10 13.59 1.68
N TYR A 102 34.10 12.73 1.48
CA TYR A 102 34.07 11.63 0.50
C TYR A 102 33.05 10.54 0.88
N ALA A 103 32.26 10.08 -0.09
CA ALA A 103 31.43 8.89 0.07
C ALA A 103 32.30 7.66 0.38
N ARG A 104 31.79 6.73 1.19
CA ARG A 104 32.50 5.52 1.60
C ARG A 104 31.69 4.26 1.31
N ILE A 105 32.39 3.14 1.23
CA ILE A 105 31.81 1.85 0.87
C ILE A 105 31.37 1.08 2.13
N VAL A 106 30.21 0.45 2.07
CA VAL A 106 29.83 -0.65 2.94
C VAL A 106 29.87 -1.94 2.12
N LEU A 107 30.79 -2.84 2.46
CA LEU A 107 30.98 -4.10 1.75
C LEU A 107 29.98 -5.15 2.22
N TYR A 108 29.46 -5.95 1.28
CA TYR A 108 28.62 -7.13 1.55
C TYR A 108 28.92 -8.26 0.55
N ALA A 109 28.37 -9.44 0.77
CA ALA A 109 28.63 -10.63 -0.05
C ALA A 109 27.34 -11.44 -0.29
N PRO A 110 26.53 -11.06 -1.29
CA PRO A 110 25.17 -11.58 -1.48
C PRO A 110 25.10 -13.06 -1.87
N LYS A 111 26.14 -13.63 -2.52
CA LYS A 111 26.16 -15.05 -2.89
C LYS A 111 26.60 -15.92 -1.72
N SER A 112 27.60 -15.50 -0.96
CA SER A 112 28.07 -16.25 0.21
C SER A 112 27.14 -16.10 1.43
N ASN A 113 26.58 -14.90 1.62
CA ASN A 113 25.63 -14.58 2.69
C ASN A 113 24.56 -13.61 2.17
N PRO A 114 23.43 -14.11 1.67
CA PRO A 114 22.34 -13.25 1.18
C PRO A 114 21.89 -12.17 2.16
N GLN A 115 21.85 -12.48 3.47
CA GLN A 115 21.42 -11.54 4.53
C GLN A 115 22.34 -10.32 4.68
N SER A 116 23.61 -10.43 4.24
CA SER A 116 24.53 -9.29 4.21
C SER A 116 24.04 -8.15 3.31
N THR A 117 23.16 -8.44 2.35
CA THR A 117 22.52 -7.43 1.48
C THR A 117 21.68 -6.47 2.32
N ASN A 118 20.77 -6.99 3.14
CA ASN A 118 19.96 -6.18 4.06
C ASN A 118 20.80 -5.55 5.18
N ALA A 119 21.88 -6.22 5.61
CA ALA A 119 22.85 -5.64 6.53
C ALA A 119 23.50 -4.37 5.95
N ALA A 120 23.93 -4.40 4.68
CA ALA A 120 24.53 -3.23 4.04
C ALA A 120 23.53 -2.08 3.85
N ILE A 121 22.30 -2.39 3.45
CA ILE A 121 21.25 -1.36 3.32
C ILE A 121 20.95 -0.73 4.68
N THR A 122 20.78 -1.55 5.71
CA THR A 122 20.57 -1.09 7.08
C THR A 122 21.73 -0.23 7.58
N TYR A 123 22.97 -0.59 7.26
CA TYR A 123 24.13 0.22 7.63
C TYR A 123 24.09 1.59 6.95
N CYS A 124 23.76 1.63 5.66
CA CYS A 124 23.59 2.88 4.91
C CYS A 124 22.45 3.73 5.50
N ALA A 125 21.32 3.11 5.84
CA ALA A 125 20.17 3.79 6.42
C ALA A 125 20.48 4.41 7.79
N GLY A 126 21.23 3.72 8.66
CA GLY A 126 21.62 4.20 9.99
C GLY A 126 22.73 5.25 9.99
N SER A 127 23.29 5.61 8.83
CA SER A 127 24.37 6.60 8.73
C SER A 127 23.84 7.95 8.25
N ALA A 128 24.26 9.04 8.91
CA ALA A 128 24.05 10.39 8.39
C ALA A 128 24.99 10.73 7.21
N ARG A 129 26.17 10.10 7.14
CA ARG A 129 27.15 10.28 6.06
C ARG A 129 26.73 9.53 4.79
N ALA A 130 27.18 10.01 3.63
CA ALA A 130 26.97 9.30 2.37
C ALA A 130 27.74 7.97 2.36
N LEU A 131 26.99 6.87 2.33
CA LEU A 131 27.51 5.50 2.22
C LEU A 131 26.89 4.81 1.01
N ILE A 132 27.69 4.00 0.34
CA ILE A 132 27.28 3.23 -0.84
C ILE A 132 27.52 1.75 -0.55
N ALA A 133 26.48 0.94 -0.71
CA ALA A 133 26.60 -0.51 -0.59
C ALA A 133 27.26 -1.06 -1.86
N ALA A 134 28.30 -1.87 -1.70
CA ALA A 134 28.98 -2.51 -2.83
C ALA A 134 29.33 -3.97 -2.52
N SER A 135 29.02 -4.85 -3.47
CA SER A 135 29.29 -6.28 -3.31
C SER A 135 30.78 -6.57 -3.48
N THR A 136 31.33 -7.37 -2.57
CA THR A 136 32.67 -7.97 -2.71
C THR A 136 32.77 -8.95 -3.89
N GLU A 137 31.63 -9.35 -4.44
CA GLU A 137 31.47 -10.36 -5.49
C GLU A 137 31.04 -9.76 -6.84
N ASP A 138 31.11 -8.43 -6.98
CA ASP A 138 30.87 -7.70 -8.24
C ASP A 138 31.99 -6.69 -8.54
N SER A 139 33.00 -7.15 -9.29
CA SER A 139 34.19 -6.35 -9.60
C SER A 139 33.89 -5.12 -10.46
N ALA A 140 32.89 -5.18 -11.35
CA ALA A 140 32.56 -4.09 -12.25
C ALA A 140 32.01 -2.87 -11.49
N THR A 141 31.09 -3.09 -10.55
CA THR A 141 30.57 -2.02 -9.67
C THR A 141 31.67 -1.45 -8.79
N MET A 142 32.54 -2.31 -8.23
CA MET A 142 33.69 -1.86 -7.44
C MET A 142 34.66 -1.01 -8.27
N GLU A 143 34.89 -1.35 -9.54
CA GLU A 143 35.75 -0.57 -10.43
C GLU A 143 35.13 0.80 -10.76
N ALA A 144 33.82 0.87 -11.03
CA ALA A 144 33.12 2.13 -11.25
C ALA A 144 33.23 3.07 -10.04
N LEU A 145 33.04 2.55 -8.82
CA LEU A 145 33.23 3.33 -7.59
C LEU A 145 34.68 3.85 -7.45
N ARG A 146 35.68 3.02 -7.79
CA ARG A 146 37.09 3.45 -7.78
C ARG A 146 37.37 4.55 -8.80
N ARG A 147 36.83 4.44 -10.02
CA ARG A 147 36.95 5.50 -11.06
C ARG A 147 36.32 6.80 -10.60
N ALA A 148 35.22 6.72 -9.84
CA ALA A 148 34.58 7.87 -9.21
C ALA A 148 35.30 8.39 -7.94
N GLY A 149 36.43 7.81 -7.55
CA GLY A 149 37.23 8.23 -6.39
C GLY A 149 36.74 7.69 -5.04
N VAL A 150 35.82 6.73 -5.02
CA VAL A 150 35.31 6.09 -3.80
C VAL A 150 36.07 4.80 -3.54
N THR A 151 37.08 4.89 -2.68
CA THR A 151 37.97 3.76 -2.34
C THR A 151 37.98 3.39 -0.86
N GLU A 152 37.52 4.28 0.02
CA GLU A 152 37.52 4.05 1.46
C GLU A 152 36.36 3.14 1.87
N VAL A 153 36.70 2.02 2.52
CA VAL A 153 35.71 1.13 3.14
C VAL A 153 35.39 1.64 4.55
N LYS A 154 34.11 1.92 4.80
CA LYS A 154 33.60 2.31 6.13
C LYS A 154 33.37 1.10 7.02
N ALA A 155 32.82 0.03 6.45
CA ALA A 155 32.52 -1.22 7.14
C ALA A 155 32.45 -2.37 6.14
N ASP A 156 32.75 -3.57 6.63
CA ASP A 156 32.49 -4.82 5.93
C ASP A 156 31.46 -5.60 6.76
N VAL A 157 30.30 -5.84 6.15
CA VAL A 157 29.16 -6.53 6.77
C VAL A 157 28.86 -7.84 6.02
N SER A 158 29.82 -8.36 5.26
CA SER A 158 29.68 -9.60 4.47
C SER A 158 29.24 -10.80 5.32
N ASP A 159 29.63 -10.86 6.59
CA ASP A 159 29.26 -11.93 7.53
C ASP A 159 28.17 -11.51 8.55
N SER A 160 27.50 -10.37 8.33
CA SER A 160 26.53 -9.81 9.27
C SER A 160 25.08 -9.97 8.80
N THR A 161 24.17 -9.94 9.77
CA THR A 161 22.73 -9.74 9.53
C THR A 161 22.34 -8.27 9.73
N ALA A 162 21.15 -7.88 9.30
CA ALA A 162 20.61 -6.54 9.59
C ALA A 162 20.56 -6.24 11.10
N TRP A 163 20.22 -7.24 11.92
CA TRP A 163 20.19 -7.08 13.37
C TRP A 163 21.58 -6.92 14.00
N ASP A 164 22.63 -7.50 13.42
CA ASP A 164 24.00 -7.26 13.89
C ASP A 164 24.43 -5.82 13.61
N VAL A 165 23.99 -5.26 12.48
CA VAL A 165 24.18 -3.83 12.17
C VAL A 165 23.38 -2.94 13.12
N VAL A 166 22.12 -3.27 13.42
CA VAL A 166 21.33 -2.52 14.42
C VAL A 166 22.01 -2.52 15.79
N LYS A 167 22.54 -3.67 16.25
CA LYS A 167 23.31 -3.75 17.51
C LYS A 167 24.59 -2.90 17.44
N THR A 168 25.27 -2.91 16.30
CA THR A 168 26.55 -2.19 16.10
C THR A 168 26.36 -0.68 16.08
N LEU A 169 25.37 -0.18 15.35
CA LEU A 169 25.09 1.26 15.22
C LEU A 169 24.26 1.80 16.37
N GLY A 170 23.52 0.93 17.05
CA GLY A 170 22.59 1.26 18.12
C GLY A 170 21.23 1.72 17.59
N ASP A 171 20.20 1.45 18.38
CA ASP A 171 18.80 1.75 18.07
C ASP A 171 18.53 3.21 17.65
N SER A 172 19.26 4.17 18.24
CA SER A 172 19.07 5.60 17.97
C SER A 172 19.55 6.04 16.59
N ALA A 173 20.29 5.18 15.88
CA ALA A 173 20.72 5.45 14.50
C ALA A 173 19.55 5.39 13.51
N PHE A 174 18.42 4.79 13.90
CA PHE A 174 17.29 4.54 13.01
C PHE A 174 16.03 5.28 13.46
N ALA A 175 15.18 5.62 12.49
CA ALA A 175 13.96 6.36 12.74
C ALA A 175 12.88 5.53 13.46
N TRP A 176 12.84 4.21 13.25
CA TRP A 176 11.90 3.21 13.79
C TRP A 176 10.38 3.48 13.64
N ARG A 177 9.96 4.68 13.23
CA ARG A 177 8.59 4.98 12.76
C ARG A 177 8.22 4.21 11.49
N LEU A 178 9.22 3.60 10.87
CA LEU A 178 9.17 2.83 9.64
C LEU A 178 10.25 1.73 9.76
N ALA A 179 9.94 0.53 9.29
CA ALA A 179 10.91 -0.50 8.90
C ALA A 179 10.49 -1.09 7.55
N ALA A 180 11.47 -1.52 6.76
CA ALA A 180 11.22 -2.28 5.54
C ALA A 180 11.50 -3.77 5.81
N PHE A 181 10.61 -4.63 5.35
CA PHE A 181 10.72 -6.08 5.48
C PHE A 181 10.92 -6.69 4.10
N GLN A 182 12.15 -7.11 3.81
CA GLN A 182 12.57 -7.37 2.44
C GLN A 182 13.35 -8.69 2.33
N PRO A 183 12.92 -9.64 1.47
CA PRO A 183 13.74 -10.79 1.12
C PRO A 183 15.03 -10.32 0.42
N PRO A 184 16.22 -10.84 0.79
CA PRO A 184 17.48 -10.37 0.22
C PRO A 184 17.57 -10.42 -1.31
N GLU A 185 16.89 -11.38 -1.95
CA GLU A 185 16.81 -11.53 -3.40
C GLU A 185 16.02 -10.40 -4.09
N LYS A 186 15.20 -9.66 -3.34
CA LYS A 186 14.45 -8.47 -3.81
C LYS A 186 15.06 -7.16 -3.32
N ALA A 187 16.18 -7.20 -2.58
CA ALA A 187 16.66 -6.06 -1.81
C ALA A 187 16.97 -4.74 -2.55
N PRO A 188 17.18 -4.67 -3.89
CA PRO A 188 17.21 -3.37 -4.56
C PRO A 188 15.90 -2.59 -4.44
N ASP A 189 14.78 -3.29 -4.35
CA ASP A 189 13.45 -2.71 -4.13
C ASP A 189 13.35 -2.25 -2.67
N LEU A 190 12.68 -1.12 -2.43
CA LEU A 190 12.66 -0.37 -1.17
C LEU A 190 14.02 0.14 -0.62
N ALA A 191 15.18 -0.34 -1.07
CA ALA A 191 16.47 0.05 -0.50
C ALA A 191 16.66 1.57 -0.49
N GLU A 192 16.34 2.23 -1.61
CA GLU A 192 16.47 3.69 -1.70
C GLU A 192 15.57 4.41 -0.69
N TYR A 193 14.34 3.95 -0.50
CA TYR A 193 13.38 4.58 0.40
C TYR A 193 13.74 4.32 1.85
N ALA A 194 14.16 3.11 2.18
CA ALA A 194 14.63 2.74 3.52
C ALA A 194 15.88 3.55 3.90
N VAL A 195 16.86 3.66 2.99
CA VAL A 195 18.02 4.51 3.18
C VAL A 195 17.56 5.96 3.32
N ALA A 196 16.82 6.54 2.39
CA ALA A 196 16.41 7.94 2.47
C ALA A 196 15.69 8.26 3.80
N ALA A 197 14.78 7.39 4.26
CA ALA A 197 14.02 7.55 5.49
C ALA A 197 14.79 7.24 6.79
N GLY A 198 15.97 6.60 6.69
CA GLY A 198 16.72 6.13 7.86
C GLY A 198 16.03 4.97 8.57
N ALA A 199 15.38 4.11 7.80
CA ALA A 199 14.69 2.93 8.28
C ALA A 199 15.55 1.68 8.08
N PRO A 200 15.56 0.75 9.04
CA PRO A 200 16.25 -0.52 8.87
C PRO A 200 15.51 -1.39 7.84
N VAL A 201 16.29 -2.21 7.12
CA VAL A 201 15.77 -3.26 6.23
C VAL A 201 16.01 -4.60 6.91
N LEU A 202 14.92 -5.28 7.24
CA LEU A 202 14.92 -6.45 8.10
C LEU A 202 14.30 -7.64 7.35
N GLU A 203 14.66 -8.86 7.71
CA GLU A 203 13.96 -10.05 7.26
C GLU A 203 12.80 -10.39 8.21
N PHE A 204 11.73 -10.96 7.65
CA PHE A 204 10.64 -11.55 8.43
C PHE A 204 10.51 -13.03 8.07
N ASN A 205 11.35 -13.87 8.69
CA ASN A 205 11.33 -15.32 8.48
C ASN A 205 10.62 -16.01 9.66
N SER A 206 9.41 -16.51 9.43
CA SER A 206 8.68 -17.36 10.36
C SER A 206 9.17 -18.82 10.26
N GLY A 207 10.33 -19.10 10.83
CA GLY A 207 10.89 -20.46 10.92
C GLY A 207 11.79 -20.63 12.15
N GLU A 208 11.83 -21.85 12.71
CA GLU A 208 12.56 -22.20 13.94
C GLU A 208 14.09 -22.07 13.84
N THR A 209 14.65 -21.85 12.66
CA THR A 209 16.09 -21.60 12.46
C THR A 209 16.35 -20.10 12.33
N ALA A 210 17.05 -19.49 13.29
CA ALA A 210 17.64 -18.13 13.35
C ALA A 210 16.76 -16.91 12.97
N GLY A 211 15.93 -16.97 11.93
CA GLY A 211 14.97 -15.97 11.47
C GLY A 211 13.83 -15.70 12.45
N GLY A 212 13.38 -16.71 13.21
CA GLY A 212 12.32 -16.51 14.22
C GLY A 212 12.72 -15.52 15.33
N ALA A 213 13.98 -15.53 15.78
CA ALA A 213 14.47 -14.59 16.78
C ALA A 213 14.57 -13.16 16.21
N GLY A 214 15.01 -13.00 14.96
CA GLY A 214 15.05 -11.71 14.27
C GLY A 214 13.67 -11.10 14.08
N ALA A 215 12.68 -11.90 13.66
CA ALA A 215 11.30 -11.46 13.51
C ALA A 215 10.70 -11.00 14.85
N ALA A 216 10.91 -11.76 15.93
CA ALA A 216 10.44 -11.38 17.27
C ALA A 216 11.08 -10.07 17.77
N LEU A 217 12.38 -9.87 17.50
CA LEU A 217 13.06 -8.61 17.82
C LEU A 217 12.48 -7.43 17.03
N SER A 218 12.18 -7.62 15.75
CA SER A 218 11.54 -6.61 14.89
C SER A 218 10.18 -6.21 15.43
N VAL A 219 9.32 -7.19 15.74
CA VAL A 219 7.99 -6.97 16.33
C VAL A 219 8.10 -6.23 17.66
N ALA A 220 8.95 -6.70 18.57
CA ALA A 220 9.11 -6.06 19.88
C ALA A 220 9.62 -4.62 19.77
N ARG A 221 10.58 -4.38 18.87
CA ARG A 221 11.15 -3.04 18.67
C ARG A 221 10.11 -2.07 18.11
N LEU A 222 9.36 -2.51 17.11
CA LEU A 222 8.31 -1.71 16.50
C LEU A 222 7.15 -1.47 17.47
N ALA A 223 6.76 -2.46 18.27
CA ALA A 223 5.74 -2.31 19.32
C ALA A 223 6.12 -1.22 20.34
N VAL A 224 7.38 -1.20 20.79
CA VAL A 224 7.89 -0.14 21.68
C VAL A 224 7.81 1.23 21.00
N GLN A 225 8.10 1.31 19.70
CA GLN A 225 8.03 2.57 18.97
C GLN A 225 6.59 3.04 18.76
N ALA A 226 5.68 2.15 18.37
CA ALA A 226 4.25 2.45 18.22
C ALA A 226 3.65 2.91 19.55
N ALA A 227 3.99 2.25 20.66
CA ALA A 227 3.56 2.66 22.00
C ALA A 227 4.05 4.07 22.38
N LYS A 228 5.29 4.42 22.01
CA LYS A 228 5.83 5.79 22.21
C LYS A 228 5.12 6.84 21.35
N MET A 229 4.69 6.47 20.15
CA MET A 229 3.93 7.35 19.25
C MET A 229 2.49 7.55 19.76
N GLY A 230 1.91 6.53 20.41
CA GLY A 230 0.54 6.59 20.92
C GLY A 230 -0.46 6.90 19.81
N GLU A 231 -1.37 7.83 20.08
CA GLU A 231 -2.37 8.26 19.08
C GLU A 231 -1.83 9.33 18.10
N ALA A 232 -0.63 9.86 18.36
CA ALA A 232 -0.07 10.96 17.57
C ALA A 232 0.48 10.52 16.20
N GLY A 233 0.64 9.21 15.98
CA GLY A 233 1.08 8.69 14.69
C GLY A 233 1.01 7.17 14.64
N ILE A 234 1.04 6.65 13.41
CA ILE A 234 1.05 5.22 13.12
C ILE A 234 2.44 4.81 12.61
N CYS A 235 2.95 3.69 13.11
CA CYS A 235 4.15 3.05 12.61
C CYS A 235 3.87 2.41 11.23
N ALA A 236 4.85 2.38 10.31
CA ALA A 236 4.71 1.71 9.02
C ALA A 236 5.65 0.50 8.88
N ALA A 237 5.12 -0.60 8.36
CA ALA A 237 5.87 -1.76 7.92
C ALA A 237 5.75 -1.85 6.39
N LEU A 238 6.80 -1.45 5.68
CA LEU A 238 6.89 -1.59 4.23
C LEU A 238 7.43 -2.95 3.84
N GLY A 239 7.13 -3.40 2.64
CA GLY A 239 7.63 -4.66 2.11
C GLY A 239 6.70 -5.83 2.41
N TRP A 240 7.23 -7.03 2.24
CA TRP A 240 6.50 -8.28 2.39
C TRP A 240 7.48 -9.43 2.56
N SER A 241 7.23 -10.30 3.52
CA SER A 241 8.07 -11.49 3.73
C SER A 241 7.32 -12.53 4.54
N GLY A 242 7.53 -13.80 4.21
CA GLY A 242 6.94 -14.94 4.92
C GLY A 242 5.46 -15.17 4.60
N ASP A 243 4.79 -15.86 5.53
CA ASP A 243 3.36 -16.18 5.45
C ASP A 243 2.49 -14.95 5.78
N GLU A 244 1.49 -14.67 4.94
CA GLU A 244 0.62 -13.48 5.05
C GLU A 244 -0.11 -13.41 6.40
N PRO A 245 -0.90 -14.43 6.81
CA PRO A 245 -1.53 -14.46 8.13
C PRO A 245 -0.56 -14.14 9.26
N MET A 246 0.60 -14.78 9.27
CA MET A 246 1.60 -14.58 10.32
C MET A 246 2.17 -13.17 10.30
N TYR A 247 2.59 -12.66 9.14
CA TYR A 247 3.21 -11.35 9.01
C TYR A 247 2.25 -10.22 9.40
N VAL A 248 1.04 -10.23 8.84
CA VAL A 248 0.01 -9.21 9.11
C VAL A 248 -0.43 -9.26 10.58
N SER A 249 -0.57 -10.46 11.17
CA SER A 249 -0.88 -10.61 12.60
C SER A 249 0.18 -9.97 13.49
N GLN A 250 1.46 -10.27 13.23
CA GLN A 250 2.57 -9.79 14.05
C GLN A 250 2.77 -8.27 13.91
N MET A 251 2.60 -7.71 12.71
CA MET A 251 2.64 -6.25 12.51
C MET A 251 1.43 -5.55 13.13
N SER A 252 0.25 -6.19 13.12
CA SER A 252 -0.94 -5.68 13.79
C SER A 252 -0.74 -5.63 15.31
N VAL A 253 -0.20 -6.68 15.92
CA VAL A 253 0.20 -6.70 17.34
C VAL A 253 1.23 -5.60 17.66
N ALA A 254 2.20 -5.37 16.76
CA ALA A 254 3.17 -4.30 16.90
C ALA A 254 2.55 -2.89 16.76
N GLY A 255 1.31 -2.77 16.28
CA GLY A 255 0.67 -1.49 16.03
C GLY A 255 1.26 -0.74 14.83
N CYS A 256 1.74 -1.47 13.82
CA CYS A 256 2.27 -0.91 12.58
C CYS A 256 1.37 -1.23 11.38
N ALA A 257 1.11 -0.23 10.54
CA ALA A 257 0.38 -0.39 9.29
C ALA A 257 1.25 -1.11 8.25
N VAL A 258 0.75 -2.23 7.72
CA VAL A 258 1.46 -2.96 6.65
C VAL A 258 1.15 -2.33 5.30
N HIS A 259 2.17 -2.17 4.47
CA HIS A 259 2.02 -1.81 3.07
C HIS A 259 2.84 -2.79 2.23
N ALA A 260 2.15 -3.68 1.51
CA ALA A 260 2.81 -4.62 0.60
C ALA A 260 3.52 -3.84 -0.51
N SER A 261 4.86 -3.92 -0.50
CA SER A 261 5.71 -3.07 -1.32
C SER A 261 7.12 -3.64 -1.55
N ASP A 262 7.28 -4.96 -1.49
CA ASP A 262 8.56 -5.68 -1.68
C ASP A 262 9.12 -5.66 -3.12
N TRP A 263 8.38 -5.12 -4.07
CA TRP A 263 8.71 -4.83 -5.46
C TRP A 263 8.59 -3.32 -5.77
N ALA A 264 8.21 -2.52 -4.78
CA ALA A 264 8.07 -1.08 -4.97
C ALA A 264 9.44 -0.40 -5.09
N HIS A 265 9.50 0.59 -5.97
CA HIS A 265 10.74 1.28 -6.26
C HIS A 265 10.52 2.72 -6.67
N SER A 266 11.61 3.46 -6.81
CA SER A 266 11.55 4.90 -7.09
C SER A 266 10.68 5.67 -6.09
N LEU A 267 10.33 5.12 -4.91
CA LEU A 267 9.41 5.73 -3.96
C LEU A 267 9.94 7.06 -3.43
N VAL A 268 11.26 7.24 -3.37
CA VAL A 268 11.85 8.53 -3.01
C VAL A 268 11.51 9.58 -4.08
N ALA A 269 11.62 9.21 -5.35
CA ALA A 269 11.25 10.07 -6.45
C ALA A 269 9.75 10.29 -6.53
N LEU A 270 8.96 9.21 -6.56
CA LEU A 270 7.50 9.23 -6.69
C LEU A 270 6.83 10.05 -5.59
N SER A 271 7.28 9.95 -4.33
CA SER A 271 6.74 10.75 -3.21
C SER A 271 7.12 12.23 -3.25
N ASN A 272 8.13 12.62 -4.06
CA ASN A 272 8.62 13.99 -4.17
C ASN A 272 8.42 14.62 -5.56
N MET A 273 7.94 13.85 -6.54
CA MET A 273 7.57 14.37 -7.85
C MET A 273 6.37 15.32 -7.70
N PRO A 274 6.32 16.38 -8.53
CA PRO A 274 5.16 17.26 -8.55
C PRO A 274 3.92 16.47 -8.95
N ALA A 275 2.89 16.58 -8.12
CA ALA A 275 1.51 16.30 -8.46
C ALA A 275 0.79 17.65 -8.52
N ASP A 276 -0.23 17.81 -9.37
CA ASP A 276 -0.99 19.08 -9.44
C ASP A 276 -1.63 19.43 -8.08
N GLY A 277 -1.71 18.46 -7.16
CA GLY A 277 -2.26 18.62 -5.81
C GLY A 277 -3.77 18.84 -5.82
N ARG A 278 -4.37 18.88 -7.02
CA ARG A 278 -5.80 18.96 -7.28
C ARG A 278 -6.27 17.57 -7.61
N ILE A 279 -6.53 16.78 -6.57
CA ILE A 279 -7.28 15.53 -6.72
C ILE A 279 -8.71 15.95 -7.09
N PRO A 280 -9.20 15.64 -8.31
CA PRO A 280 -10.58 15.93 -8.66
C PRO A 280 -11.53 15.21 -7.67
N PRO A 281 -12.70 15.79 -7.38
CA PRO A 281 -13.74 15.03 -6.70
C PRO A 281 -14.03 13.76 -7.49
N GLU A 282 -14.49 12.72 -6.78
CA GLU A 282 -15.00 11.54 -7.47
C GLU A 282 -16.12 11.97 -8.41
N PRO A 283 -16.19 11.39 -9.62
CA PRO A 283 -17.38 11.51 -10.44
C PRO A 283 -18.62 11.19 -9.59
N GLU A 284 -19.64 12.05 -9.63
CA GLU A 284 -20.87 11.75 -8.93
C GLU A 284 -21.51 10.51 -9.57
N PRO A 285 -21.81 9.46 -8.79
CA PRO A 285 -22.47 8.28 -9.33
C PRO A 285 -23.86 8.66 -9.83
N GLU A 286 -24.44 7.82 -10.69
CA GLU A 286 -25.83 8.00 -11.09
C GLU A 286 -26.75 8.09 -9.85
N PRO A 287 -27.77 8.96 -9.88
CA PRO A 287 -28.72 9.05 -8.79
C PRO A 287 -29.35 7.68 -8.48
N LYS A 288 -29.55 7.41 -7.18
CA LYS A 288 -30.24 6.20 -6.71
C LYS A 288 -31.49 5.95 -7.55
N SER A 289 -31.50 4.82 -8.25
CA SER A 289 -32.59 4.49 -9.14
C SER A 289 -33.68 3.72 -8.40
N ASP A 290 -34.94 4.03 -8.71
CA ASP A 290 -36.09 3.20 -8.33
C ASP A 290 -36.12 1.86 -9.09
N ALA A 291 -35.23 1.69 -10.09
CA ALA A 291 -35.11 0.49 -10.92
C ALA A 291 -34.60 -0.76 -10.16
N ILE A 292 -34.37 -0.66 -8.85
CA ILE A 292 -34.07 -1.80 -7.96
C ILE A 292 -35.33 -2.54 -7.49
N LYS A 293 -36.53 -1.95 -7.61
CA LYS A 293 -37.77 -2.57 -7.12
C LYS A 293 -38.01 -3.92 -7.81
N GLY A 294 -38.13 -4.98 -7.01
CA GLY A 294 -38.33 -6.34 -7.51
C GLY A 294 -37.07 -7.00 -8.07
N LYS A 295 -35.88 -6.44 -7.80
CA LYS A 295 -34.58 -7.01 -8.20
C LYS A 295 -33.65 -7.21 -7.01
N HIS A 296 -32.77 -8.19 -7.10
CA HIS A 296 -31.62 -8.30 -6.19
C HIS A 296 -30.57 -7.27 -6.58
N THR A 297 -29.97 -6.59 -5.61
CA THR A 297 -28.99 -5.52 -5.87
C THR A 297 -27.58 -6.01 -5.59
N VAL A 298 -26.69 -5.88 -6.57
CA VAL A 298 -25.32 -6.39 -6.53
C VAL A 298 -24.32 -5.25 -6.75
N ALA A 299 -23.20 -5.26 -6.04
CA ALA A 299 -22.05 -4.40 -6.31
C ALA A 299 -20.78 -5.22 -6.37
N PHE A 300 -19.92 -4.95 -7.35
CA PHE A 300 -18.59 -5.56 -7.45
C PHE A 300 -17.54 -4.71 -6.73
N LEU A 301 -16.64 -5.35 -5.98
CA LEU A 301 -15.53 -4.70 -5.30
C LEU A 301 -14.24 -5.50 -5.50
N THR A 302 -13.22 -4.90 -6.10
CA THR A 302 -11.93 -5.56 -6.35
C THR A 302 -11.16 -5.82 -5.06
N SER A 303 -10.39 -6.92 -5.04
CA SER A 303 -9.43 -7.21 -3.98
C SER A 303 -8.08 -6.49 -4.17
N ASP A 304 -7.17 -6.68 -3.20
CA ASP A 304 -5.73 -6.36 -3.28
C ASP A 304 -5.35 -4.89 -3.48
N GLY A 305 -6.27 -3.93 -3.32
CA GLY A 305 -5.95 -2.51 -3.37
C GLY A 305 -4.97 -2.02 -2.30
N ASP A 306 -4.69 -2.81 -1.27
CA ASP A 306 -3.71 -2.51 -0.21
C ASP A 306 -2.26 -2.76 -0.68
N ASN A 307 -2.12 -3.50 -1.78
CA ASN A 307 -0.89 -3.80 -2.46
C ASN A 307 -0.37 -2.55 -3.22
N VAL A 308 0.43 -1.73 -2.53
CA VAL A 308 0.93 -0.44 -3.04
C VAL A 308 1.75 -0.62 -4.30
N GLN A 309 2.61 -1.64 -4.36
CA GLN A 309 3.39 -1.95 -5.56
C GLN A 309 2.53 -2.37 -6.75
N TRP A 310 1.36 -2.98 -6.55
CA TRP A 310 0.46 -3.28 -7.67
C TRP A 310 -0.09 -1.97 -8.27
N LEU A 311 -0.57 -1.08 -7.39
CA LEU A 311 -1.09 0.25 -7.77
C LEU A 311 -0.03 1.14 -8.41
N GLU A 312 1.21 1.07 -7.91
CA GLU A 312 2.37 1.79 -8.43
C GLU A 312 2.84 1.21 -9.77
N ASN A 313 2.91 -0.11 -9.93
CA ASN A 313 3.45 -0.71 -11.15
C ASN A 313 2.38 -0.83 -12.25
N ALA A 314 1.87 -2.05 -12.47
CA ALA A 314 1.12 -2.36 -13.67
C ALA A 314 -0.36 -1.96 -13.61
N PHE A 315 -0.92 -1.61 -12.43
CA PHE A 315 -2.37 -1.41 -12.26
C PHE A 315 -2.97 -0.46 -13.30
N ALA A 316 -2.39 0.73 -13.45
CA ALA A 316 -2.89 1.79 -14.30
C ALA A 316 -2.74 1.53 -15.81
N THR A 317 -1.87 0.59 -16.18
CA THR A 317 -1.48 0.31 -17.58
C THR A 317 -1.90 -1.06 -18.08
N ASN A 318 -2.36 -1.96 -17.20
CA ASN A 318 -2.77 -3.30 -17.58
C ASN A 318 -4.23 -3.33 -18.08
N GLU A 319 -4.44 -3.95 -19.23
CA GLU A 319 -5.74 -4.12 -19.90
C GLU A 319 -6.67 -5.10 -19.16
N ASP A 320 -6.16 -5.85 -18.18
CA ASP A 320 -7.00 -6.65 -17.28
C ASP A 320 -7.71 -5.81 -16.20
N TRP A 321 -7.19 -4.60 -15.92
CA TRP A 321 -7.62 -3.74 -14.80
C TRP A 321 -7.94 -2.30 -15.24
N TRP A 322 -7.16 -1.30 -14.81
CA TRP A 322 -7.50 0.11 -15.01
C TRP A 322 -7.40 0.54 -16.49
N ALA A 323 -6.54 -0.10 -17.28
CA ALA A 323 -6.44 0.19 -18.71
C ALA A 323 -7.39 -0.68 -19.57
N ALA A 324 -8.28 -1.46 -18.95
CA ALA A 324 -9.21 -2.30 -19.69
C ALA A 324 -10.08 -1.49 -20.65
N PRO A 325 -10.19 -1.87 -21.94
CA PRO A 325 -10.98 -1.13 -22.93
C PRO A 325 -12.46 -0.99 -22.57
N GLU A 326 -13.00 -1.96 -21.82
CA GLU A 326 -14.40 -1.99 -21.40
C GLU A 326 -14.64 -1.30 -20.03
N ARG A 327 -13.59 -0.78 -19.36
CA ARG A 327 -13.73 -0.06 -18.09
C ARG A 327 -14.64 1.15 -18.27
N GLY A 328 -15.50 1.37 -17.28
CA GLY A 328 -16.47 2.46 -17.27
C GLY A 328 -17.79 2.13 -17.99
N SER A 329 -17.94 0.93 -18.55
CA SER A 329 -19.22 0.47 -19.10
C SER A 329 -20.21 -0.04 -18.04
N VAL A 330 -19.71 -0.46 -16.87
CA VAL A 330 -20.50 -0.97 -15.74
C VAL A 330 -19.92 -0.49 -14.41
N PRO A 331 -20.72 -0.36 -13.33
CA PRO A 331 -20.22 0.03 -12.01
C PRO A 331 -19.18 -0.96 -11.44
N ILE A 332 -18.01 -0.44 -11.06
CA ILE A 332 -16.92 -1.18 -10.41
C ILE A 332 -16.45 -0.42 -9.16
N GLY A 333 -16.37 -1.12 -8.03
CA GLY A 333 -15.66 -0.66 -6.85
C GLY A 333 -14.20 -1.08 -6.91
N TRP A 334 -13.29 -0.12 -6.80
CA TRP A 334 -11.84 -0.34 -6.72
C TRP A 334 -11.38 -0.15 -5.29
N THR A 335 -10.81 -1.19 -4.68
CA THR A 335 -10.00 -0.99 -3.48
C THR A 335 -8.72 -0.26 -3.85
N VAL A 336 -8.39 0.79 -3.10
CA VAL A 336 -7.15 1.57 -3.29
C VAL A 336 -6.58 1.95 -1.93
N SER A 337 -5.29 1.73 -1.75
CA SER A 337 -4.57 2.07 -0.53
C SER A 337 -4.59 3.60 -0.32
N PRO A 338 -5.10 4.10 0.82
CA PRO A 338 -4.98 5.51 1.18
C PRO A 338 -3.53 5.99 1.25
N ALA A 339 -2.58 5.09 1.53
CA ALA A 339 -1.15 5.42 1.55
C ALA A 339 -0.60 5.79 0.18
N LEU A 340 -1.27 5.43 -0.92
CA LEU A 340 -0.88 5.81 -2.27
C LEU A 340 -0.75 7.32 -2.42
N SER A 341 -1.65 8.10 -1.79
CA SER A 341 -1.62 9.57 -1.81
C SER A 341 -0.37 10.17 -1.18
N ALA A 342 0.39 9.40 -0.40
CA ALA A 342 1.63 9.83 0.24
C ALA A 342 2.87 9.18 -0.41
N LEU A 343 2.78 7.92 -0.85
CA LEU A 343 3.88 7.16 -1.43
C LEU A 343 4.04 7.42 -2.94
N VAL A 344 2.92 7.52 -3.66
CA VAL A 344 2.86 7.74 -5.11
C VAL A 344 1.73 8.73 -5.44
N PRO A 345 1.83 10.01 -5.02
CA PRO A 345 0.76 10.99 -5.17
C PRO A 345 0.28 11.15 -6.63
N ILE A 346 1.19 11.04 -7.59
CA ILE A 346 0.89 11.13 -9.02
C ILE A 346 -0.04 10.00 -9.50
N ALA A 347 0.10 8.78 -8.96
CA ALA A 347 -0.78 7.65 -9.29
C ALA A 347 -2.18 7.88 -8.69
N ALA A 348 -2.26 8.32 -7.43
CA ALA A 348 -3.55 8.65 -6.80
C ALA A 348 -4.31 9.74 -7.57
N GLU A 349 -3.60 10.77 -8.04
CA GLU A 349 -4.17 11.83 -8.86
C GLU A 349 -4.60 11.33 -10.25
N TYR A 350 -3.80 10.48 -10.89
CA TYR A 350 -4.11 9.90 -12.20
C TYR A 350 -5.37 9.04 -12.15
N LEU A 351 -5.50 8.15 -11.15
CA LEU A 351 -6.69 7.33 -10.97
C LEU A 351 -7.93 8.20 -10.79
N ARG A 352 -7.83 9.28 -10.00
CA ARG A 352 -8.93 10.21 -9.78
C ARG A 352 -9.29 11.01 -11.04
N LYS A 353 -8.31 11.48 -11.81
CA LYS A 353 -8.52 12.22 -13.07
C LYS A 353 -9.12 11.36 -14.19
N THR A 354 -8.82 10.07 -14.19
CA THR A 354 -9.23 9.13 -15.25
C THR A 354 -10.37 8.21 -14.83
N ALA A 355 -10.96 8.43 -13.65
CA ALA A 355 -12.15 7.75 -13.20
C ALA A 355 -13.36 8.15 -14.04
N THR A 356 -14.17 7.15 -14.39
CA THR A 356 -15.48 7.35 -15.02
C THR A 356 -16.57 7.43 -13.95
N VAL A 357 -17.80 7.78 -14.34
CA VAL A 357 -18.98 7.73 -13.43
C VAL A 357 -19.28 6.33 -12.88
N ASN A 358 -18.72 5.30 -13.52
CA ASN A 358 -18.88 3.90 -13.16
C ASN A 358 -17.67 3.36 -12.36
N ASP A 359 -16.68 4.20 -12.05
CA ASP A 359 -15.60 3.84 -11.13
C ASP A 359 -15.88 4.44 -9.75
N SER A 360 -15.83 3.60 -8.71
CA SER A 360 -15.91 4.07 -7.32
C SER A 360 -14.71 3.61 -6.50
N PHE A 361 -14.25 4.46 -5.59
CA PHE A 361 -13.07 4.17 -4.77
C PHE A 361 -13.43 3.79 -3.33
N VAL A 362 -12.89 2.66 -2.88
CA VAL A 362 -13.03 2.14 -1.50
C VAL A 362 -11.65 2.08 -0.86
N ALA A 363 -11.52 2.52 0.40
CA ALA A 363 -10.25 2.35 1.10
C ALA A 363 -9.95 0.86 1.21
N ALA A 364 -8.78 0.47 0.73
CA ALA A 364 -8.31 -0.91 0.75
C ALA A 364 -8.23 -1.47 2.19
N PRO A 365 -8.21 -2.80 2.35
CA PRO A 365 -8.21 -3.41 3.67
C PRO A 365 -6.90 -3.12 4.42
N SER A 366 -6.90 -2.67 5.67
CA SER A 366 -8.06 -2.32 6.53
C SER A 366 -8.07 -0.82 6.84
N GLY A 367 -7.85 0.02 5.84
CA GLY A 367 -7.68 1.47 5.96
C GLY A 367 -6.33 1.92 5.39
N VAL A 368 -5.57 2.74 6.13
CA VAL A 368 -4.29 3.29 5.64
C VAL A 368 -3.25 2.21 5.32
N GLY A 369 -3.33 1.05 5.97
CA GLY A 369 -2.53 -0.14 5.65
C GLY A 369 -3.23 -1.42 6.11
N TYR A 370 -2.72 -2.56 5.64
CA TYR A 370 -3.30 -3.87 5.90
C TYR A 370 -3.01 -4.32 7.33
N ASN A 371 -4.08 -4.49 8.11
CA ASN A 371 -4.01 -4.96 9.49
C ASN A 371 -5.27 -5.76 9.84
N TYR A 372 -5.10 -6.69 10.78
CA TYR A 372 -6.20 -7.23 11.57
C TYR A 372 -6.43 -6.27 12.74
N LEU A 373 -7.48 -5.46 12.62
CA LEU A 373 -7.81 -4.39 13.58
C LEU A 373 -8.10 -4.92 15.00
N GLU A 374 -8.49 -6.19 15.08
CA GLU A 374 -8.74 -6.99 16.29
C GLU A 374 -7.46 -7.19 17.11
N MET A 375 -6.31 -7.25 16.44
CA MET A 375 -5.01 -7.45 17.10
C MET A 375 -4.28 -6.15 17.44
N MET A 376 -4.76 -5.01 16.94
CA MET A 376 -4.08 -3.74 17.12
C MET A 376 -4.24 -3.18 18.54
N PRO A 377 -3.16 -2.66 19.15
CA PRO A 377 -3.27 -1.88 20.38
C PRO A 377 -4.24 -0.70 20.20
N PRO A 378 -5.14 -0.39 21.15
CA PRO A 378 -6.18 0.61 20.96
C PRO A 378 -5.68 2.00 20.53
N ALA A 379 -4.56 2.47 21.09
CA ALA A 379 -3.97 3.75 20.70
C ALA A 379 -3.46 3.74 19.25
N ALA A 380 -2.81 2.65 18.83
CA ALA A 380 -2.34 2.47 17.46
C ALA A 380 -3.52 2.34 16.48
N ARG A 381 -4.60 1.65 16.86
CA ARG A 381 -5.82 1.55 16.05
C ARG A 381 -6.48 2.92 15.83
N ARG A 382 -6.56 3.76 16.87
CA ARG A 382 -7.04 5.14 16.73
C ARG A 382 -6.13 5.99 15.83
N ALA A 383 -4.81 5.83 15.96
CA ALA A 383 -3.86 6.49 15.05
C ALA A 383 -4.03 6.04 13.60
N HIS A 384 -4.26 4.74 13.38
CA HIS A 384 -4.52 4.15 12.07
C HIS A 384 -5.81 4.69 11.44
N ALA A 385 -6.91 4.73 12.20
CA ALA A 385 -8.16 5.35 11.74
C ALA A 385 -7.99 6.85 11.41
N ALA A 386 -7.25 7.58 12.25
CA ALA A 386 -6.95 9.00 12.01
C ALA A 386 -6.09 9.21 10.75
N ALA A 387 -5.10 8.36 10.51
CA ALA A 387 -4.28 8.39 9.30
C ALA A 387 -5.10 8.05 8.05
N THR A 388 -5.98 7.05 8.14
CA THR A 388 -6.93 6.69 7.07
C THR A 388 -7.80 7.90 6.72
N ARG A 389 -8.40 8.55 7.70
CA ARG A 389 -9.22 9.77 7.50
C ARG A 389 -8.43 10.90 6.83
N LYS A 390 -7.19 11.13 7.28
CA LYS A 390 -6.34 12.20 6.75
C LYS A 390 -6.02 11.99 5.27
N LEU A 391 -5.73 10.76 4.87
CA LEU A 391 -5.29 10.45 3.50
C LEU A 391 -6.43 10.10 2.54
N TRP A 392 -7.57 9.62 3.07
CA TRP A 392 -8.71 9.17 2.27
C TRP A 392 -9.86 10.18 2.21
N GLY A 393 -10.00 11.03 3.24
CA GLY A 393 -11.10 11.98 3.39
C GLY A 393 -12.33 11.38 4.10
N PRO A 394 -13.32 12.24 4.42
CA PRO A 394 -14.55 11.83 5.13
C PRO A 394 -15.60 11.20 4.19
N HIS A 395 -16.59 10.55 4.79
CA HIS A 395 -17.76 9.94 4.14
C HIS A 395 -17.44 8.88 3.07
N ARG A 396 -16.34 8.14 3.25
CA ARG A 396 -15.89 7.12 2.30
C ARG A 396 -16.20 5.72 2.78
N VAL A 397 -16.25 4.77 1.84
CA VAL A 397 -16.34 3.34 2.16
C VAL A 397 -14.97 2.83 2.58
N VAL A 398 -14.93 1.96 3.59
CA VAL A 398 -13.71 1.28 4.05
C VAL A 398 -13.91 -0.23 3.94
N ASN A 399 -13.01 -0.90 3.23
CA ASN A 399 -12.92 -2.35 3.25
C ASN A 399 -12.04 -2.78 4.43
N VAL A 400 -12.38 -3.90 5.06
CA VAL A 400 -11.66 -4.47 6.19
C VAL A 400 -11.56 -5.97 5.98
N ILE A 401 -10.36 -6.54 6.12
CA ILE A 401 -10.17 -7.99 6.21
C ILE A 401 -10.10 -8.37 7.69
N GLY A 402 -10.97 -9.27 8.10
CA GLY A 402 -11.00 -9.82 9.45
C GLY A 402 -9.89 -10.84 9.71
N LEU A 403 -9.60 -11.07 10.98
CA LEU A 403 -8.62 -12.07 11.41
C LEU A 403 -8.91 -13.47 10.80
N PRO A 404 -7.89 -14.25 10.39
CA PRO A 404 -8.07 -15.63 9.95
C PRO A 404 -8.84 -16.48 10.96
N GLY A 405 -9.92 -17.12 10.48
CA GLY A 405 -10.83 -17.92 11.29
C GLY A 405 -11.97 -17.13 11.94
N LEU A 406 -11.97 -15.80 11.85
CA LEU A 406 -13.08 -14.97 12.34
C LEU A 406 -14.20 -14.89 11.29
N GLN A 407 -15.36 -15.46 11.63
CA GLN A 407 -16.51 -15.54 10.72
C GLN A 407 -17.41 -14.31 10.74
N GLU A 408 -17.44 -13.52 11.82
CA GLU A 408 -18.29 -12.34 11.95
C GLU A 408 -17.46 -11.11 12.36
N PRO A 409 -17.83 -9.89 11.94
CA PRO A 409 -17.08 -8.68 12.29
C PRO A 409 -17.13 -8.36 13.80
N GLU A 410 -15.97 -8.10 14.40
CA GLU A 410 -15.88 -7.49 15.73
C GLU A 410 -16.18 -5.98 15.65
N LEU A 411 -17.45 -5.61 15.87
CA LEU A 411 -17.91 -4.24 15.62
C LEU A 411 -17.18 -3.14 16.43
N ASP A 412 -16.67 -3.48 17.62
CA ASP A 412 -15.96 -2.54 18.49
C ASP A 412 -14.67 -2.01 17.85
N VAL A 413 -14.02 -2.79 16.99
CA VAL A 413 -12.78 -2.37 16.32
C VAL A 413 -13.04 -1.35 15.21
N LEU A 414 -14.26 -1.35 14.67
CA LEU A 414 -14.71 -0.44 13.61
C LEU A 414 -15.19 0.91 14.15
N GLN A 415 -15.54 0.99 15.44
CA GLN A 415 -16.02 2.23 16.05
C GLN A 415 -15.02 3.38 15.95
N ASP A 416 -13.71 3.09 15.95
CA ASP A 416 -12.67 4.11 15.81
C ASP A 416 -12.68 4.78 14.42
N TYR A 417 -13.21 4.11 13.40
CA TYR A 417 -13.37 4.61 12.03
C TYR A 417 -14.75 5.23 11.78
N ALA A 418 -15.77 4.84 12.53
CA ALA A 418 -17.13 5.38 12.37
C ALA A 418 -17.28 6.79 12.97
N LYS A 419 -16.45 7.13 13.96
CA LYS A 419 -16.45 8.44 14.63
C LYS A 419 -16.36 9.58 13.61
N GLU A 420 -17.07 10.67 13.91
CA GLU A 420 -17.08 11.92 13.13
C GLU A 420 -17.54 11.75 11.68
N SER A 421 -18.39 10.76 11.41
CA SER A 421 -18.94 10.50 10.07
C SER A 421 -17.87 10.22 9.00
N MET A 422 -16.68 9.77 9.41
CA MET A 422 -15.57 9.48 8.51
C MET A 422 -15.92 8.36 7.51
N CYS A 423 -16.65 7.34 7.96
CA CYS A 423 -17.02 6.20 7.14
C CYS A 423 -18.50 6.25 6.70
N SER A 424 -18.78 5.99 5.42
CA SER A 424 -20.15 5.81 4.91
C SER A 424 -20.69 4.39 5.11
N GLY A 425 -19.80 3.43 5.37
CA GLY A 425 -20.10 2.04 5.68
C GLY A 425 -18.88 1.16 5.44
N PHE A 426 -18.90 -0.04 6.00
CA PHE A 426 -17.80 -1.00 5.90
C PHE A 426 -18.18 -2.17 5.00
N VAL A 427 -17.23 -2.62 4.18
CA VAL A 427 -17.29 -3.94 3.55
C VAL A 427 -16.35 -4.87 4.31
N TRP A 428 -16.91 -5.91 4.91
CA TRP A 428 -16.16 -6.88 5.69
C TRP A 428 -15.81 -8.11 4.86
N TYR A 429 -14.51 -8.35 4.71
CA TYR A 429 -13.95 -9.52 4.06
C TYR A 429 -13.48 -10.51 5.12
N THR A 430 -14.00 -11.73 5.09
CA THR A 430 -13.47 -12.82 5.92
C THR A 430 -12.19 -13.35 5.29
N PHE A 431 -11.12 -13.57 6.03
CA PHE A 431 -9.93 -14.19 5.44
C PHE A 431 -10.25 -15.61 4.91
N GLY A 432 -9.85 -15.91 3.68
CA GLY A 432 -10.19 -17.16 2.98
C GLY A 432 -11.52 -17.09 2.20
N GLU A 433 -11.88 -18.18 1.52
CA GLU A 433 -13.17 -18.32 0.80
C GLU A 433 -13.48 -17.20 -0.21
N GLY A 434 -12.45 -16.59 -0.81
CA GLY A 434 -12.60 -15.43 -1.71
C GLY A 434 -13.25 -14.23 -1.02
N TYR A 435 -13.05 -14.10 0.29
CA TYR A 435 -13.64 -13.08 1.16
C TYR A 435 -15.15 -13.17 1.39
N ALA A 436 -15.77 -14.29 1.02
CA ALA A 436 -17.22 -14.52 1.07
C ALA A 436 -17.67 -15.52 2.15
N GLY A 437 -17.08 -15.45 3.35
CA GLY A 437 -17.38 -16.33 4.49
C GLY A 437 -18.39 -15.75 5.50
N TRP A 438 -18.77 -14.47 5.39
CA TRP A 438 -19.77 -13.84 6.26
C TRP A 438 -20.94 -13.26 5.47
N VAL A 439 -22.16 -13.69 5.81
CA VAL A 439 -23.37 -13.34 5.07
C VAL A 439 -24.20 -12.28 5.79
N GLY A 440 -24.45 -11.19 5.09
CA GLY A 440 -25.49 -10.21 5.44
C GLY A 440 -24.93 -8.91 6.01
N PRO A 441 -25.82 -7.94 6.27
CA PRO A 441 -25.44 -6.69 6.90
C PRO A 441 -25.71 -6.69 8.41
N THR A 442 -24.87 -5.95 9.12
CA THR A 442 -25.11 -5.50 10.50
C THR A 442 -24.86 -3.99 10.59
N TRP A 443 -25.08 -3.39 11.76
CA TRP A 443 -24.89 -1.95 11.96
C TRP A 443 -24.11 -1.71 13.25
N LEU A 444 -23.24 -0.71 13.21
CA LEU A 444 -22.66 -0.11 14.41
C LEU A 444 -23.75 0.64 15.20
N GLU A 445 -23.44 1.00 16.44
CA GLU A 445 -24.38 1.72 17.33
C GLU A 445 -24.90 3.03 16.72
N ASP A 446 -24.05 3.74 15.98
CA ASP A 446 -24.39 4.99 15.27
C ASP A 446 -25.20 4.79 13.98
N GLY A 447 -25.53 3.54 13.64
CA GLY A 447 -26.27 3.17 12.43
C GLY A 447 -25.39 3.07 11.17
N THR A 448 -24.06 3.13 11.29
CA THR A 448 -23.16 2.87 10.16
C THR A 448 -23.22 1.38 9.78
N PRO A 449 -23.54 1.05 8.51
CA PRO A 449 -23.69 -0.34 8.07
C PRO A 449 -22.34 -1.01 7.88
N VAL A 450 -22.31 -2.32 8.15
CA VAL A 450 -21.22 -3.25 7.84
C VAL A 450 -21.83 -4.37 7.01
N VAL A 451 -21.29 -4.66 5.83
CA VAL A 451 -21.83 -5.68 4.91
C VAL A 451 -20.77 -6.71 4.55
N GLY A 452 -21.11 -7.99 4.64
CA GLY A 452 -20.28 -9.10 4.19
C GLY A 452 -20.57 -9.51 2.74
N ALA A 453 -19.89 -10.56 2.30
CA ALA A 453 -20.04 -11.12 0.96
C ALA A 453 -20.65 -12.53 1.00
N LYS A 454 -21.59 -12.81 0.08
CA LYS A 454 -22.27 -14.12 -0.04
C LYS A 454 -21.60 -15.07 -1.02
N VAL A 455 -20.91 -14.49 -1.99
CA VAL A 455 -20.24 -15.15 -3.10
C VAL A 455 -19.20 -14.19 -3.66
N SER A 456 -18.10 -14.72 -4.20
CA SER A 456 -17.03 -13.97 -4.83
C SER A 456 -16.85 -14.39 -6.29
N LEU A 457 -16.47 -13.43 -7.13
CA LEU A 457 -15.95 -13.69 -8.46
C LEU A 457 -14.45 -13.97 -8.31
N TRP A 458 -14.10 -15.24 -8.17
CA TRP A 458 -12.75 -15.67 -7.87
C TRP A 458 -12.46 -17.03 -8.50
N GLY A 459 -11.57 -17.03 -9.50
CA GLY A 459 -11.24 -18.20 -10.29
C GLY A 459 -12.36 -18.61 -11.25
N ASN A 460 -12.46 -19.92 -11.50
CA ASN A 460 -13.38 -20.49 -12.49
C ASN A 460 -14.36 -21.51 -11.88
N GLY A 461 -14.57 -21.45 -10.56
CA GLY A 461 -15.47 -22.36 -9.85
C GLY A 461 -16.93 -22.22 -10.29
N SER A 462 -17.73 -23.27 -10.07
CA SER A 462 -19.17 -23.26 -10.41
C SER A 462 -20.09 -23.20 -9.18
N LYS A 463 -19.53 -23.29 -7.97
CA LYS A 463 -20.28 -23.30 -6.70
C LYS A 463 -19.68 -22.29 -5.73
N PRO A 464 -20.52 -21.59 -4.94
CA PRO A 464 -20.04 -20.66 -3.90
C PRO A 464 -19.16 -21.39 -2.87
N PRO A 465 -18.29 -20.66 -2.16
CA PRO A 465 -18.22 -19.20 -2.10
C PRO A 465 -17.37 -18.54 -3.21
N MET A 466 -16.60 -19.31 -3.98
CA MET A 466 -15.70 -18.81 -5.04
C MET A 466 -16.10 -19.35 -6.40
N VAL A 467 -16.55 -18.46 -7.30
CA VAL A 467 -17.08 -18.83 -8.61
C VAL A 467 -16.47 -18.00 -9.74
N GLY A 468 -16.48 -18.55 -10.94
CA GLY A 468 -16.32 -17.79 -12.18
C GLY A 468 -17.66 -17.18 -12.64
N VAL A 469 -17.64 -16.52 -13.79
CA VAL A 469 -18.81 -15.79 -14.33
C VAL A 469 -20.07 -16.65 -14.43
N ASP A 470 -19.97 -17.89 -14.92
CA ASP A 470 -21.13 -18.78 -15.06
C ASP A 470 -21.74 -19.17 -13.70
N GLY A 471 -20.89 -19.51 -12.73
CA GLY A 471 -21.33 -19.84 -11.37
C GLY A 471 -21.97 -18.64 -10.69
N LEU A 472 -21.44 -17.43 -10.92
CA LEU A 472 -22.00 -16.19 -10.37
C LEU A 472 -23.39 -15.89 -10.94
N VAL A 473 -23.55 -15.97 -12.26
CA VAL A 473 -24.85 -15.79 -12.92
C VAL A 473 -25.84 -16.85 -12.46
N HIS A 474 -25.42 -18.11 -12.36
CA HIS A 474 -26.27 -19.18 -11.82
C HIS A 474 -26.72 -18.86 -10.39
N TYR A 475 -25.80 -18.43 -9.52
CA TYR A 475 -26.10 -18.10 -8.13
C TYR A 475 -27.17 -17.00 -8.02
N PHE A 476 -27.04 -15.88 -8.74
CA PHE A 476 -27.99 -14.78 -8.60
C PHE A 476 -29.29 -14.93 -9.40
N VAL A 477 -29.28 -15.67 -10.51
CA VAL A 477 -30.44 -15.75 -11.42
C VAL A 477 -31.29 -17.00 -11.17
N ASN A 478 -30.65 -18.12 -10.80
CA ASN A 478 -31.32 -19.41 -10.69
C ASN A 478 -31.58 -19.83 -9.24
N ASP A 479 -30.83 -19.29 -8.26
CA ASP A 479 -31.17 -19.48 -6.86
C ASP A 479 -32.39 -18.64 -6.49
N THR A 480 -33.52 -19.30 -6.21
CA THR A 480 -34.81 -18.64 -5.95
C THR A 480 -34.94 -18.11 -4.53
N HIS A 481 -33.92 -18.29 -3.68
CA HIS A 481 -33.98 -17.91 -2.27
C HIS A 481 -33.49 -16.49 -1.98
N LEU A 482 -32.94 -15.78 -2.96
CA LEU A 482 -32.47 -14.41 -2.77
C LEU A 482 -33.64 -13.40 -2.78
N PRO A 483 -33.79 -12.59 -1.72
CA PRO A 483 -34.86 -11.61 -1.66
C PRO A 483 -34.60 -10.44 -2.60
N VAL A 484 -35.67 -9.77 -3.01
CA VAL A 484 -35.67 -8.67 -4.00
C VAL A 484 -36.43 -7.43 -3.49
N ASP A 485 -36.83 -7.45 -2.22
CA ASP A 485 -37.48 -6.33 -1.56
C ASP A 485 -36.41 -5.32 -1.15
N PRO A 486 -36.43 -4.06 -1.65
CA PRO A 486 -35.46 -3.05 -1.25
C PRO A 486 -35.49 -2.72 0.25
N GLU A 487 -36.57 -3.05 0.98
CA GLU A 487 -36.67 -2.87 2.42
C GLU A 487 -36.09 -4.06 3.23
N ASP A 488 -35.74 -5.16 2.56
CA ASP A 488 -35.02 -6.29 3.15
C ASP A 488 -33.50 -6.12 2.94
N PRO A 489 -32.71 -5.93 4.01
CA PRO A 489 -31.25 -5.83 3.91
C PRO A 489 -30.56 -7.03 3.27
N ARG A 490 -31.24 -8.19 3.23
CA ARG A 490 -30.73 -9.39 2.56
C ARG A 490 -30.80 -9.29 1.04
N SER A 491 -31.51 -8.31 0.47
CA SER A 491 -31.64 -8.07 -0.98
C SER A 491 -30.41 -7.41 -1.60
N TYR A 492 -29.40 -7.10 -0.79
CA TYR A 492 -28.15 -6.49 -1.21
C TYR A 492 -27.01 -7.50 -1.07
N SER A 493 -26.09 -7.50 -2.04
CA SER A 493 -24.86 -8.30 -2.02
C SER A 493 -23.69 -7.52 -2.56
N VAL A 494 -22.58 -7.50 -1.81
CA VAL A 494 -21.27 -7.11 -2.36
C VAL A 494 -20.55 -8.39 -2.81
N VAL A 495 -19.95 -8.34 -4.00
CA VAL A 495 -19.21 -9.45 -4.61
C VAL A 495 -17.73 -9.06 -4.68
N PRO A 496 -16.88 -9.66 -3.83
CA PRO A 496 -15.43 -9.53 -3.96
C PRO A 496 -14.98 -10.09 -5.31
N VAL A 497 -14.04 -9.39 -5.95
CA VAL A 497 -13.44 -9.81 -7.22
C VAL A 497 -11.95 -10.05 -7.03
N GLY A 498 -11.52 -11.31 -7.20
CA GLY A 498 -10.12 -11.69 -7.11
C GLY A 498 -9.33 -11.23 -8.35
N VAL A 499 -8.62 -10.11 -8.22
CA VAL A 499 -7.97 -9.40 -9.35
C VAL A 499 -6.87 -10.20 -10.06
N TRP A 500 -6.35 -11.24 -9.40
CA TRP A 500 -5.35 -12.15 -9.96
C TRP A 500 -5.95 -13.29 -10.80
N SER A 501 -7.27 -13.45 -10.77
CA SER A 501 -7.96 -14.55 -11.46
C SER A 501 -9.08 -14.09 -12.39
N ASN A 502 -9.54 -12.84 -12.24
CA ASN A 502 -10.62 -12.27 -13.01
C ASN A 502 -10.31 -10.83 -13.41
N THR A 503 -10.77 -10.44 -14.59
CA THR A 503 -10.47 -9.15 -15.21
C THR A 503 -11.71 -8.25 -15.27
N VAL A 504 -11.54 -7.00 -15.69
CA VAL A 504 -12.68 -6.11 -15.98
C VAL A 504 -13.63 -6.72 -17.02
N ALA A 505 -13.10 -7.42 -18.03
CA ALA A 505 -13.94 -8.09 -19.03
C ALA A 505 -14.82 -9.19 -18.41
N ASP A 506 -14.37 -9.85 -17.34
CA ASP A 506 -15.20 -10.81 -16.59
C ASP A 506 -16.31 -10.11 -15.81
N ILE A 507 -16.02 -8.97 -15.19
CA ILE A 507 -17.02 -8.16 -14.46
C ILE A 507 -18.08 -7.63 -15.42
N VAL A 508 -17.68 -7.11 -16.59
CA VAL A 508 -18.59 -6.61 -17.63
C VAL A 508 -19.49 -7.74 -18.14
N ARG A 509 -18.89 -8.90 -18.46
CA ARG A 509 -19.64 -10.08 -18.92
C ARG A 509 -20.62 -10.58 -17.88
N ALA A 510 -20.22 -10.62 -16.60
CA ALA A 510 -21.09 -10.98 -15.49
C ALA A 510 -22.25 -9.99 -15.36
N THR A 511 -21.94 -8.69 -15.31
CA THR A 511 -22.93 -7.61 -15.17
C THR A 511 -23.99 -7.69 -16.27
N LYS A 512 -23.56 -7.75 -17.53
CA LYS A 512 -24.48 -7.83 -18.67
C LYS A 512 -25.46 -9.00 -18.53
N ARG A 513 -24.97 -10.20 -18.22
CA ARG A 513 -25.81 -11.40 -18.07
C ARG A 513 -26.73 -11.34 -16.86
N LEU A 514 -26.27 -10.75 -15.75
CA LEU A 514 -27.09 -10.52 -14.57
C LEU A 514 -28.24 -9.55 -14.87
N GLU A 515 -27.96 -8.43 -15.55
CA GLU A 515 -28.99 -7.44 -15.87
C GLU A 515 -29.96 -7.89 -16.97
N GLU A 516 -29.48 -8.62 -17.99
CA GLU A 516 -30.30 -9.23 -19.04
C GLU A 516 -31.32 -10.24 -18.49
N SER A 517 -31.06 -10.81 -17.30
CA SER A 517 -32.04 -11.69 -16.64
C SER A 517 -33.30 -10.95 -16.16
N GLY A 518 -33.24 -9.62 -16.02
CA GLY A 518 -34.29 -8.80 -15.44
C GLY A 518 -34.44 -8.93 -13.91
N LYS A 519 -33.73 -9.86 -13.26
CA LYS A 519 -33.86 -10.15 -11.81
C LYS A 519 -32.84 -9.43 -10.94
N VAL A 520 -31.75 -8.93 -11.54
CA VAL A 520 -30.62 -8.34 -10.81
C VAL A 520 -30.37 -6.93 -11.32
N ARG A 521 -29.96 -6.04 -10.42
CA ARG A 521 -29.44 -4.72 -10.75
C ARG A 521 -28.03 -4.58 -10.19
N VAL A 522 -27.09 -4.14 -11.02
CA VAL A 522 -25.72 -3.85 -10.59
C VAL A 522 -25.58 -2.36 -10.29
N VAL A 523 -24.98 -2.02 -9.15
CA VAL A 523 -24.80 -0.65 -8.63
C VAL A 523 -23.42 -0.49 -7.98
N HIS A 524 -23.10 0.73 -7.56
CA HIS A 524 -21.92 0.98 -6.72
C HIS A 524 -22.07 0.44 -5.29
N VAL A 525 -20.94 0.10 -4.68
CA VAL A 525 -20.88 -0.30 -3.26
C VAL A 525 -21.43 0.78 -2.35
N SER A 526 -21.16 2.05 -2.64
CA SER A 526 -21.68 3.20 -1.89
C SER A 526 -23.20 3.24 -1.87
N GLU A 527 -23.87 2.95 -3.00
CA GLU A 527 -25.33 2.93 -3.06
C GLU A 527 -25.93 1.85 -2.15
N ILE A 528 -25.35 0.64 -2.13
CA ILE A 528 -25.76 -0.43 -1.22
C ILE A 528 -25.66 0.05 0.24
N LEU A 529 -24.52 0.63 0.62
CA LEU A 529 -24.29 1.08 2.00
C LEU A 529 -25.21 2.23 2.39
N GLU A 530 -25.46 3.18 1.50
CA GLU A 530 -26.39 4.28 1.77
C GLU A 530 -27.82 3.78 2.00
N ARG A 531 -28.30 2.82 1.19
CA ARG A 531 -29.61 2.20 1.37
C ARG A 531 -29.69 1.43 2.69
N LEU A 532 -28.65 0.64 3.01
CA LEU A 532 -28.58 -0.08 4.29
C LEU A 532 -28.58 0.88 5.50
N ARG A 533 -27.93 2.04 5.38
CA ARG A 533 -27.95 3.09 6.41
C ARG A 533 -29.35 3.68 6.62
N GLU A 534 -30.09 3.95 5.55
CA GLU A 534 -31.47 4.43 5.60
C GLU A 534 -32.41 3.40 6.27
N LEU A 535 -32.24 2.11 5.94
CA LEU A 535 -32.97 1.01 6.59
C LEU A 535 -32.64 0.90 8.09
N GLY A 536 -31.37 1.02 8.46
CA GLY A 536 -30.92 1.01 9.86
C GLY A 536 -31.59 2.11 10.69
N ARG A 537 -31.60 3.34 10.17
CA ARG A 537 -32.26 4.50 10.82
C ARG A 537 -33.76 4.27 11.01
N THR A 538 -34.44 3.76 9.98
CA THR A 538 -35.88 3.48 10.02
C THR A 538 -36.22 2.41 11.07
N ARG A 539 -35.39 1.36 11.18
CA ARG A 539 -35.54 0.30 12.18
C ARG A 539 -35.31 0.79 13.60
N GLN A 540 -34.30 1.64 13.84
CA GLN A 540 -34.06 2.25 15.15
C GLN A 540 -35.22 3.19 15.56
N ALA A 541 -35.72 4.03 14.64
CA ALA A 541 -36.85 4.92 14.92
C ALA A 541 -38.14 4.18 15.30
N ARG A 542 -38.38 2.98 14.73
CA ARG A 542 -39.52 2.12 15.10
C ARG A 542 -39.38 1.42 16.46
N ARG A 543 -38.16 1.31 16.99
CA ARG A 543 -37.87 0.67 18.29
C ARG A 543 -37.90 1.63 19.48
N MET A 544 -37.78 2.94 19.27
CA MET A 544 -37.95 3.91 20.36
C MET A 544 -39.41 3.97 20.79
N PRO A 545 -39.73 3.89 22.09
CA PRO A 545 -41.09 4.13 22.56
C PRO A 545 -41.50 5.53 22.12
N LYS A 546 -42.70 5.66 21.54
CA LYS A 546 -43.29 6.99 21.35
C LYS A 546 -43.39 7.61 22.74
N SER A 547 -42.62 8.67 22.99
CA SER A 547 -42.81 9.51 24.16
C SER A 547 -44.20 10.13 24.04
N ASN A 548 -45.16 9.59 24.78
CA ASN A 548 -46.46 10.22 24.99
C ASN A 548 -46.34 11.34 26.00
#